data_AF-A0AA39TDU0-F1
#
_entry.id   AF-A0AA39TDU0-F1
#
_cell.length_a   1.000
_cell.length_b   1.000
_cell.length_c   1.000
_cell.angle_alpha   90.00
_cell.angle_beta   90.00
_cell.angle_gamma   90.00
#
_symmetry.space_group_name_H-M   'P 1'
#
loop_
_entity.id
_entity.type
_entity.pdbx_description
1 polymer ?
#
loop_
_entity_poly.entity_id
_entity_poly.type
_entity_poly.pdbx_seq_one_letter_code
_entity_poly.pdbx_strand_id
1 'polypeptide(L)'
;MSQNYTIQARDTRYYVTSSQCDVDGQIVATADGSGGTVPQGATLTFNKAVNPNGGVTGVTVKGINGLYIALDPIVDSFRPEIPQNATTDHKLVWSTKPTNWQVDPTATPFNGYYVIIPEGLDLFWFTDKNIGPIVQVKSGGQLAGTENQWTLAKVE
;
A
#
# COMPACT_ATOMS: atom_id res chain seq x y z
N MET A 1 -1.01 -13.80 14.82
CA MET A 1 -0.14 -12.78 15.44
C MET A 1 0.21 -11.75 14.38
N SER A 2 0.34 -10.48 14.78
CA SER A 2 0.81 -9.43 13.88
C SER A 2 2.28 -9.64 13.50
N GLN A 3 2.68 -9.12 12.35
CA GLN A 3 4.03 -9.25 11.83
C GLN A 3 4.46 -7.95 11.14
N ASN A 4 5.73 -7.58 11.30
CA ASN A 4 6.28 -6.39 10.68
C ASN A 4 6.82 -6.69 9.29
N TYR A 5 6.53 -5.79 8.35
CA TYR A 5 7.01 -5.85 6.98
C TYR A 5 7.41 -4.48 6.48
N THR A 6 8.26 -4.44 5.46
CA THR A 6 8.41 -3.29 4.58
C THR A 6 7.61 -3.50 3.30
N ILE A 7 6.99 -2.45 2.77
CA ILE A 7 6.35 -2.46 1.44
C ILE A 7 7.24 -1.65 0.49
N GLN A 8 7.84 -2.31 -0.51
CA GLN A 8 8.69 -1.66 -1.50
C GLN A 8 8.15 -1.86 -2.92
N ALA A 9 8.04 -0.79 -3.70
CA ALA A 9 7.71 -0.88 -5.12
C ALA A 9 8.83 -1.62 -5.88
N ARG A 10 8.48 -2.60 -6.71
CA ARG A 10 9.45 -3.42 -7.46
C ARG A 10 10.39 -2.57 -8.32
N ASP A 11 9.83 -1.66 -9.11
CA ASP A 11 10.60 -0.99 -10.17
C ASP A 11 11.18 0.35 -9.71
N THR A 12 10.42 1.13 -8.92
CA THR A 12 10.90 2.43 -8.42
C THR A 12 11.71 2.33 -7.14
N ARG A 13 11.66 1.19 -6.42
CA ARG A 13 12.39 0.94 -5.16
C ARG A 13 11.97 1.79 -3.97
N TYR A 14 10.93 2.60 -4.07
CA TYR A 14 10.44 3.40 -2.95
C TYR A 14 9.74 2.54 -1.91
N TYR A 15 9.92 2.91 -0.64
CA TYR A 15 9.25 2.31 0.51
C TYR A 15 8.09 3.17 0.99
N VAL A 16 6.99 2.55 1.38
CA VAL A 16 5.96 3.22 2.20
C VAL A 16 6.54 3.49 3.58
N THR A 17 6.45 4.73 4.06
CA THR A 17 7.03 5.15 5.35
C THR A 17 5.99 5.74 6.29
N SER A 18 6.15 5.47 7.58
CA SER A 18 5.37 6.02 8.67
C SER A 18 6.25 6.74 9.68
N SER A 19 5.72 7.82 10.25
CA SER A 19 6.35 8.62 11.29
C SER A 19 5.45 8.71 12.54
N GLN A 20 6.02 9.09 13.69
CA GLN A 20 5.24 9.39 14.89
C GLN A 20 4.36 10.66 14.74
N CYS A 21 4.56 11.42 13.67
CA CYS A 21 3.83 12.65 13.37
C CYS A 21 2.72 12.44 12.34
N ASP A 22 2.49 11.20 11.88
CA ASP A 22 1.44 10.90 10.91
C ASP A 22 0.06 11.29 11.46
N VAL A 23 -0.76 11.98 10.67
CA VAL A 23 -2.11 12.42 11.09
C VAL A 23 -3.21 11.80 10.23
N ASP A 24 -4.40 11.62 10.82
CA ASP A 24 -5.58 11.11 10.11
C ASP A 24 -5.91 11.97 8.87
N GLY A 25 -6.14 11.32 7.74
CA GLY A 25 -6.38 11.95 6.44
C GLY A 25 -5.12 12.45 5.70
N GLN A 26 -3.94 12.39 6.33
CA GLN A 26 -2.69 12.76 5.66
C GLN A 26 -2.31 11.73 4.60
N ILE A 27 -1.83 12.21 3.45
CA ILE A 27 -1.23 11.35 2.42
C ILE A 27 -0.04 10.59 3.00
N VAL A 28 -0.02 9.28 2.76
CA VAL A 28 1.08 8.42 3.20
C VAL A 28 2.36 8.75 2.44
N ALA A 29 3.46 8.99 3.15
CA ALA A 29 4.75 9.32 2.57
C ALA A 29 5.49 8.08 2.03
N THR A 30 6.46 8.32 1.12
CA THR A 30 7.49 7.35 0.75
C THR A 30 8.89 7.88 0.94
N ALA A 31 9.85 6.95 0.99
CA ALA A 31 11.27 7.25 0.90
C ALA A 31 11.93 6.40 -0.21
N ASP A 32 12.92 6.99 -0.87
CA ASP A 32 13.73 6.29 -1.89
C ASP A 32 14.55 5.16 -1.23
N GLY A 33 14.47 3.97 -1.82
CA GLY A 33 15.23 2.79 -1.41
C GLY A 33 16.35 2.41 -2.36
N SER A 34 16.62 3.21 -3.41
CA SER A 34 17.61 2.91 -4.45
C SER A 34 19.05 2.78 -3.92
N GLY A 35 19.35 3.41 -2.77
CA GLY A 35 20.64 3.30 -2.09
C GLY A 35 20.89 1.97 -1.36
N GLY A 36 19.98 1.00 -1.44
CA GLY A 36 20.15 -0.34 -0.86
C GLY A 36 19.97 -0.42 0.66
N THR A 37 19.62 0.68 1.31
CA THR A 37 19.34 0.74 2.75
C THR A 37 17.84 0.94 2.97
N VAL A 38 17.25 0.21 3.93
CA VAL A 38 15.84 0.38 4.31
C VAL A 38 15.70 1.73 5.05
N PRO A 39 14.86 2.66 4.54
CA PRO A 39 14.66 3.97 5.18
C PRO A 39 14.04 3.85 6.58
N GLN A 40 14.34 4.82 7.45
CA GLN A 40 13.66 4.94 8.72
C GLN A 40 12.14 5.10 8.49
N GLY A 41 11.34 4.41 9.30
CA GLY A 41 9.88 4.46 9.19
C GLY A 41 9.29 3.53 8.13
N ALA A 42 10.10 2.79 7.35
CA ALA A 42 9.60 1.84 6.35
C ALA A 42 8.96 0.57 6.93
N THR A 43 9.07 0.37 8.25
CA THR A 43 8.48 -0.78 8.94
C THR A 43 7.02 -0.53 9.26
N LEU A 44 6.16 -1.42 8.75
CA LEU A 44 4.71 -1.39 8.93
C LEU A 44 4.24 -2.68 9.59
N THR A 45 3.23 -2.58 10.45
CA THR A 45 2.67 -3.72 11.16
C THR A 45 1.45 -4.27 10.42
N PHE A 46 1.54 -5.51 9.96
CA PHE A 46 0.43 -6.26 9.40
C PHE A 46 -0.24 -7.05 10.53
N ASN A 47 -1.57 -7.10 10.55
CA ASN A 47 -2.31 -7.84 11.59
C ASN A 47 -2.11 -9.38 11.53
N LYS A 48 -1.62 -9.90 10.40
CA LYS A 48 -1.29 -11.31 10.20
C LYS A 48 -0.13 -11.47 9.21
N ALA A 49 0.48 -12.64 9.22
CA ALA A 49 1.54 -12.96 8.26
C ALA A 49 0.96 -13.21 6.86
N VAL A 50 1.72 -12.83 5.83
CA VAL A 50 1.44 -13.14 4.43
C VAL A 50 2.17 -14.43 4.08
N ASN A 51 1.46 -15.41 3.51
CA ASN A 51 2.08 -16.66 3.06
C ASN A 51 2.55 -16.51 1.60
N PRO A 52 3.86 -16.47 1.30
CA PRO A 52 4.36 -16.35 -0.07
C PRO A 52 3.95 -17.51 -0.98
N ASN A 53 3.66 -18.69 -0.41
CA ASN A 53 3.27 -19.89 -1.15
C ASN A 53 1.77 -20.20 -0.98
N GLY A 54 0.99 -19.27 -0.42
CA GLY A 54 -0.43 -19.43 -0.14
C GLY A 54 -1.32 -18.71 -1.15
N GLY A 55 -2.62 -18.73 -0.91
CA GLY A 55 -3.56 -17.88 -1.66
C GLY A 55 -3.60 -16.44 -1.14
N VAL A 56 -4.53 -15.66 -1.70
CA VAL A 56 -4.79 -14.27 -1.30
C VAL A 56 -5.03 -14.16 0.20
N THR A 57 -4.31 -13.24 0.86
CA THR A 57 -4.43 -12.99 2.30
C THR A 57 -5.01 -11.61 2.55
N GLY A 58 -6.11 -11.52 3.31
CA GLY A 58 -6.68 -10.24 3.75
C GLY A 58 -5.96 -9.70 5.00
N VAL A 59 -5.40 -8.49 4.97
CA VAL A 59 -4.59 -7.88 6.03
C VAL A 59 -5.05 -6.46 6.34
N THR A 60 -4.73 -5.95 7.53
CA THR A 60 -4.74 -4.50 7.81
C THR A 60 -3.30 -4.06 8.02
N VAL A 61 -2.91 -2.91 7.47
CA VAL A 61 -1.55 -2.36 7.57
C VAL A 61 -1.57 -1.14 8.47
N LYS A 62 -0.68 -1.11 9.46
CA LYS A 62 -0.60 -0.07 10.49
C LYS A 62 0.80 0.56 10.52
N GLY A 63 0.85 1.88 10.58
CA GLY A 63 2.07 2.67 10.78
C GLY A 63 2.50 2.75 12.25
N ILE A 64 3.66 3.36 12.50
CA ILE A 64 4.24 3.46 13.85
C ILE A 64 3.39 4.32 14.80
N ASN A 65 2.65 5.29 14.26
CA ASN A 65 1.71 6.11 15.06
C ASN A 65 0.37 5.42 15.33
N GLY A 66 0.22 4.15 14.96
CA GLY A 66 -1.01 3.38 15.21
C GLY A 66 -2.15 3.60 14.22
N LEU A 67 -1.99 4.54 13.28
CA LEU A 67 -2.92 4.75 12.16
C LEU A 67 -2.78 3.64 11.11
N TYR A 68 -3.88 3.35 10.44
CA TYR A 68 -3.98 2.37 9.36
C TYR A 68 -3.78 3.03 8.00
N ILE A 69 -3.30 2.27 7.03
CA ILE A 69 -3.29 2.73 5.64
C ILE A 69 -4.69 2.48 5.05
N ALA A 70 -5.28 3.52 4.47
CA ALA A 70 -6.55 3.47 3.76
C ALA A 70 -6.44 4.19 2.40
N LEU A 71 -7.50 4.12 1.60
CA LEU A 71 -7.69 5.01 0.45
C LEU A 71 -8.38 6.29 0.96
N ASP A 72 -8.01 7.44 0.39
CA ASP A 72 -8.75 8.67 0.64
C ASP A 72 -10.21 8.50 0.21
N PRO A 73 -11.18 9.07 0.94
CA PRO A 73 -12.55 9.06 0.46
C PRO A 73 -12.65 9.93 -0.81
N ILE A 74 -13.22 9.40 -1.91
CA ILE A 74 -13.80 10.29 -2.93
C ILE A 74 -14.96 10.98 -2.25
N VAL A 75 -14.76 12.24 -1.90
CA VAL A 75 -15.87 13.10 -1.49
C VAL A 75 -16.57 13.55 -2.76
N ASP A 76 -17.52 12.75 -3.24
CA ASP A 76 -18.57 13.32 -4.07
C ASP A 76 -19.36 14.26 -3.15
N SER A 77 -19.23 15.57 -3.38
CA SER A 77 -19.88 16.63 -2.61
C SER A 77 -21.40 16.46 -2.47
N PHE A 78 -22.01 15.52 -3.20
CA PHE A 78 -23.44 15.22 -3.15
C PHE A 78 -23.80 13.88 -2.49
N ARG A 79 -22.86 12.95 -2.22
CA ARG A 79 -23.17 11.62 -1.63
C ARG A 79 -22.05 11.07 -0.72
N PRO A 80 -21.98 11.47 0.55
CA PRO A 80 -20.92 11.07 1.48
C PRO A 80 -20.96 9.60 1.97
N GLU A 81 -21.94 8.79 1.55
CA GLU A 81 -22.19 7.45 2.10
C GLU A 81 -21.93 6.29 1.13
N ILE A 82 -21.55 6.56 -0.11
CA ILE A 82 -21.22 5.51 -1.07
C ILE A 82 -19.70 5.44 -1.15
N PRO A 83 -19.05 4.33 -0.75
CA PRO A 83 -17.68 4.05 -1.17
C PRO A 83 -17.77 3.89 -2.69
N GLN A 84 -17.60 5.00 -3.43
CA GLN A 84 -17.56 4.94 -4.88
C GLN A 84 -16.32 4.13 -5.22
N ASN A 85 -16.53 3.01 -5.90
CA ASN A 85 -15.49 2.14 -6.45
C ASN A 85 -14.26 2.97 -6.80
N ALA A 86 -13.15 2.76 -6.10
CA ALA A 86 -12.06 3.71 -6.15
C ALA A 86 -11.58 3.91 -7.60
N THR A 87 -11.64 5.17 -8.06
CA THR A 87 -11.21 5.57 -9.40
C THR A 87 -9.70 5.88 -9.44
N THR A 88 -9.16 6.16 -10.62
CA THR A 88 -7.73 6.37 -10.91
C THR A 88 -7.00 7.45 -10.10
N ASP A 89 -7.70 8.24 -9.28
CA ASP A 89 -7.16 9.43 -8.60
C ASP A 89 -7.02 9.29 -7.07
N HIS A 90 -7.34 8.11 -6.50
CA HIS A 90 -7.27 7.88 -5.05
C HIS A 90 -5.86 7.77 -4.49
N LYS A 91 -5.58 8.50 -3.41
CA LYS A 91 -4.31 8.44 -2.68
C LYS A 91 -4.39 7.52 -1.47
N LEU A 92 -3.25 6.98 -1.07
CA LEU A 92 -3.15 6.39 0.26
C LEU A 92 -3.13 7.48 1.30
N VAL A 93 -3.93 7.29 2.34
CA VAL A 93 -3.95 8.16 3.51
C VAL A 93 -3.80 7.34 4.79
N TRP A 94 -3.31 8.01 5.82
CA TRP A 94 -3.41 7.51 7.17
C TRP A 94 -4.85 7.62 7.67
N SER A 95 -5.34 6.58 8.34
CA SER A 95 -6.70 6.49 8.84
C SER A 95 -6.76 5.96 10.26
N THR A 96 -7.66 6.51 11.07
CA THR A 96 -8.06 5.94 12.36
C THR A 96 -8.87 4.64 12.20
N LYS A 97 -9.45 4.40 11.01
CA LYS A 97 -10.26 3.23 10.72
C LYS A 97 -9.42 2.13 10.05
N PRO A 98 -9.53 0.87 10.50
CA PRO A 98 -8.83 -0.23 9.84
C PRO A 98 -9.46 -0.53 8.48
N THR A 99 -8.63 -0.53 7.44
CA THR A 99 -9.01 -0.96 6.09
C THR A 99 -8.44 -2.33 5.78
N ASN A 100 -9.25 -3.21 5.18
CA ASN A 100 -8.82 -4.54 4.77
C ASN A 100 -8.25 -4.52 3.35
N TRP A 101 -7.03 -5.02 3.21
CA TRP A 101 -6.25 -5.08 1.97
C TRP A 101 -6.06 -6.54 1.60
N GLN A 102 -6.22 -6.88 0.33
CA GLN A 102 -5.86 -8.21 -0.15
C GLN A 102 -4.40 -8.20 -0.62
N VAL A 103 -3.64 -9.23 -0.23
CA VAL A 103 -2.27 -9.43 -0.68
C VAL A 103 -2.24 -10.75 -1.44
N ASP A 104 -1.96 -10.67 -2.73
CA ASP A 104 -1.93 -11.81 -3.65
C ASP A 104 -0.48 -12.14 -4.04
N PRO A 105 0.09 -13.25 -3.52
CA PRO A 105 1.41 -13.73 -3.92
C PRO A 105 1.39 -14.52 -5.24
N THR A 106 0.21 -14.92 -5.73
CA THR A 106 0.03 -15.79 -6.90
C THR A 106 -0.21 -15.01 -8.20
N ALA A 107 -0.60 -13.75 -8.08
CA ALA A 107 -0.83 -12.86 -9.22
C ALA A 107 0.45 -12.48 -9.99
N THR A 108 1.64 -12.86 -9.49
CA THR A 108 2.89 -12.61 -10.20
C THR A 108 3.52 -13.92 -10.70
N PRO A 109 3.97 -13.99 -11.96
CA PRO A 109 4.68 -15.18 -12.47
C PRO A 109 6.09 -15.32 -11.88
N PHE A 110 6.51 -14.39 -11.00
CA PHE A 110 7.84 -14.34 -10.40
C PHE A 110 7.72 -14.54 -8.89
N ASN A 111 8.11 -15.72 -8.41
CA ASN A 111 8.19 -16.02 -6.98
C ASN A 111 8.97 -14.90 -6.24
N GLY A 112 8.30 -14.18 -5.33
CA GLY A 112 8.91 -13.12 -4.51
C GLY A 112 8.26 -11.73 -4.64
N TYR A 113 7.30 -11.55 -5.55
CA TYR A 113 6.51 -10.32 -5.64
C TYR A 113 5.03 -10.54 -5.31
N TYR A 114 4.42 -9.48 -4.79
CA TYR A 114 3.03 -9.46 -4.37
C TYR A 114 2.27 -8.41 -5.15
N VAL A 115 1.02 -8.70 -5.46
CA VAL A 115 0.03 -7.68 -5.82
C VAL A 115 -0.74 -7.31 -4.56
N ILE A 116 -0.85 -6.01 -4.30
CA ILE A 116 -1.56 -5.49 -3.13
C ILE A 116 -2.82 -4.82 -3.64
N ILE A 117 -3.96 -5.18 -3.06
CA ILE A 117 -5.29 -4.85 -3.56
C ILE A 117 -6.09 -4.20 -2.40
N PRO A 118 -5.94 -2.90 -2.13
CA PRO A 118 -6.81 -2.19 -1.21
C PRO A 118 -8.24 -2.13 -1.77
N GLU A 119 -9.22 -2.60 -0.99
CA GLU A 119 -10.66 -2.48 -1.30
C GLU A 119 -11.07 -2.97 -2.72
N GLY A 120 -10.40 -4.00 -3.23
CA GLY A 120 -10.73 -4.65 -4.50
C GLY A 120 -10.06 -4.04 -5.73
N LEU A 121 -9.05 -3.18 -5.55
CA LEU A 121 -8.36 -2.52 -6.65
C LEU A 121 -6.85 -2.58 -6.52
N ASP A 122 -6.13 -2.66 -7.64
CA ASP A 122 -4.68 -2.85 -7.64
C ASP A 122 -3.91 -1.60 -7.20
N LEU A 123 -3.00 -1.78 -6.25
CA LEU A 123 -2.06 -0.75 -5.79
C LEU A 123 -0.97 -0.53 -6.86
N PHE A 124 -0.98 0.63 -7.52
CA PHE A 124 -0.08 1.00 -8.61
C PHE A 124 1.02 1.98 -8.17
N TRP A 125 2.16 1.94 -8.87
CA TRP A 125 3.36 2.79 -8.73
C TRP A 125 3.18 4.26 -8.31
N PHE A 126 4.24 4.77 -7.69
CA PHE A 126 4.50 6.19 -7.44
C PHE A 126 5.01 6.88 -8.71
N THR A 127 4.23 7.79 -9.30
CA THR A 127 4.59 8.45 -10.57
C THR A 127 5.22 9.85 -10.41
N ASP A 128 5.20 10.44 -9.21
CA ASP A 128 5.72 11.80 -9.00
C ASP A 128 6.91 11.81 -8.01
N LYS A 129 8.06 12.28 -8.50
CA LYS A 129 9.29 12.46 -7.71
C LYS A 129 9.22 13.65 -6.73
N ASN A 130 8.21 14.53 -6.85
CA ASN A 130 8.17 15.79 -6.10
C ASN A 130 7.31 15.78 -4.83
N ILE A 131 6.40 14.81 -4.63
CA ILE A 131 5.36 14.89 -3.57
C ILE A 131 5.24 13.61 -2.71
N GLY A 132 6.00 12.54 -2.99
CA GLY A 132 5.68 11.24 -2.42
C GLY A 132 4.42 10.65 -3.07
N PRO A 133 3.91 9.47 -2.66
CA PRO A 133 2.94 8.68 -3.39
C PRO A 133 1.68 9.44 -3.79
N ILE A 134 1.44 9.50 -5.09
CA ILE A 134 0.08 9.43 -5.60
C ILE A 134 -0.11 7.96 -5.92
N VAL A 135 -0.97 7.27 -5.17
CA VAL A 135 -1.46 5.98 -5.61
C VAL A 135 -2.44 6.24 -6.75
N GLN A 136 -2.33 5.48 -7.82
CA GLN A 136 -3.38 5.44 -8.83
C GLN A 136 -4.05 4.09 -8.69
N VAL A 137 -5.30 4.08 -8.29
CA VAL A 137 -6.02 2.83 -8.16
C VAL A 137 -6.61 2.49 -9.53
N LYS A 138 -5.96 1.56 -10.25
CA LYS A 138 -6.34 1.17 -11.61
C LYS A 138 -7.09 -0.16 -11.59
N SER A 139 -8.09 -0.29 -12.46
CA SER A 139 -8.67 -1.60 -12.74
C SER A 139 -7.62 -2.50 -13.41
N GLY A 140 -7.61 -3.80 -13.14
CA GLY A 140 -6.57 -4.72 -13.62
C GLY A 140 -6.34 -4.72 -15.14
N GLY A 141 -7.33 -4.30 -15.94
CA GLY A 141 -7.21 -4.14 -17.40
C GLY A 141 -6.45 -2.90 -17.87
N GLN A 142 -6.11 -1.97 -16.97
CA GLN A 142 -5.37 -0.74 -17.24
C GLN A 142 -3.90 -0.81 -16.78
N LEU A 143 -3.49 -1.95 -16.21
CA LEU A 143 -2.12 -2.19 -15.76
C LEU A 143 -1.21 -2.51 -16.94
N ALA A 144 -0.05 -1.85 -17.03
CA ALA A 144 1.00 -2.22 -17.97
C ALA A 144 2.18 -2.86 -17.20
N GLY A 145 2.58 -4.08 -17.59
CA GLY A 145 3.81 -4.69 -17.06
C GLY A 145 3.79 -5.00 -15.56
N THR A 146 4.77 -4.49 -14.81
CA THR A 146 5.09 -4.84 -13.41
C THR A 146 4.70 -3.75 -12.41
N GLU A 147 3.81 -2.84 -12.81
CA GLU A 147 3.52 -1.59 -12.11
C GLU A 147 2.76 -1.74 -10.78
N ASN A 148 2.12 -2.88 -10.57
CA ASN A 148 1.39 -3.22 -9.34
C ASN A 148 2.14 -4.24 -8.47
N GLN A 149 3.44 -4.44 -8.71
CA GLN A 149 4.24 -5.45 -8.04
C GLN A 149 5.07 -4.87 -6.91
N TRP A 150 4.98 -5.52 -5.76
CA TRP A 150 5.55 -5.08 -4.50
C TRP A 150 6.40 -6.17 -3.89
N THR A 151 7.47 -5.78 -3.20
CA THR A 151 8.23 -6.68 -2.33
C THR A 151 7.73 -6.47 -0.90
N LEU A 152 7.37 -7.57 -0.23
CA LEU A 152 7.08 -7.60 1.20
C LEU A 152 8.22 -8.32 1.93
N ALA A 153 9.14 -7.56 2.51
CA ALA A 153 10.22 -8.12 3.31
C ALA A 153 9.80 -8.14 4.78
N LYS A 154 9.81 -9.32 5.41
CA LYS A 154 9.55 -9.45 6.84
C LYS A 154 10.69 -8.79 7.63
N VAL A 155 10.34 -7.96 8.60
CA VAL A 155 11.27 -7.36 9.56
C VAL A 155 11.18 -8.19 10.85
N GLU A 156 12.33 -8.62 11.34
CA GLU A 156 12.45 -9.37 12.60
C GLU A 156 12.35 -8.45 13.82
#